data_AF-A0AAF0EJ08-F1
#
_entry.id   AF-A0AAF0EJ08-F1
#
_cell.length_a   1.000
_cell.length_b   1.000
_cell.length_c   1.000
_cell.angle_alpha   90.00
_cell.angle_beta   90.00
_cell.angle_gamma   90.00
#
_symmetry.space_group_name_H-M   'P 1'
#
loop_
_entity.id
_entity.type
_entity.pdbx_description
1 polymer ?
#
loop_
_entity_poly.entity_id
_entity_poly.type
_entity_poly.pdbx_seq_one_letter_code
_entity_poly.pdbx_strand_id
1 'polypeptide(L)'
;MDEAALRAMLPACPKPAGSAQMPVSVHDEDGDYADDDEFEDDEEEDEPSQPTLMDKSSDVAPEPSSASSHLADYANVPLTQSLVLQGHTKTVSALGIDPSGARLATGSHDYFVKMYDFGGMTTSLRAFKSFEPAESYPVVQLAFSPYSKNLLCLCASTQARVYDYDGNEIALYKKGDIFMRDMRHTTGHISDITCGGWHPLDDQVFYTGGSDSTVRLWDMHHKASQTAVIVVRSKERGTKTKVTAATFAPDAQSILASGQDGALYVWSTTGNLARPSLTVPQAHAPGQGATSLAMSQCGTKLASRGADDTLKLWDVRQLRTPLHVRDDLPNDNDHTDVLFSPDGQQLLTGTAAVAQGSDSPTDLHSQWGQLVVLSASDLHTELVHPVARTSVHRLAWHPRLNQVFTSTRGGDVHIYYDAEASQLGAKLALRKRARDRTNHYAADPSTTDPYADVPIVVPEEEEDDYFDPVYKKPQFPRDPRNSRVPERPLEGRGKNGRIGRSALQPLVAELWEGDLRAEDPREALLKYADKAQKDPRFTSVYAKTQPKTIFAKEDPPNETQ
;
A
#
# COMPACT_ATOMS: atom_id res chain seq x y z
N MET A 1 -39.46 3.14 -2.70
CA MET A 1 -38.83 3.66 -1.48
C MET A 1 -38.16 4.94 -1.90
N ASP A 2 -38.69 6.02 -1.36
CA ASP A 2 -38.78 7.31 -2.03
C ASP A 2 -37.50 8.14 -1.89
N GLU A 3 -37.25 8.93 -2.92
CA GLU A 3 -36.19 9.93 -3.10
C GLU A 3 -35.96 10.84 -1.87
N ALA A 4 -36.97 10.97 -1.02
CA ALA A 4 -36.93 11.69 0.25
C ALA A 4 -36.05 11.01 1.33
N ALA A 5 -35.97 9.66 1.36
CA ALA A 5 -35.17 8.94 2.35
C ALA A 5 -33.66 9.09 2.09
N LEU A 6 -33.26 9.20 0.82
CA LEU A 6 -31.86 9.42 0.41
C LEU A 6 -31.37 10.84 0.72
N ARG A 7 -32.26 11.85 0.67
CA ARG A 7 -31.94 13.24 1.03
C ARG A 7 -31.67 13.45 2.52
N ALA A 8 -32.26 12.64 3.40
CA ALA A 8 -32.11 12.77 4.85
C ALA A 8 -30.86 12.06 5.42
N MET A 9 -30.13 11.31 4.60
CA MET A 9 -29.04 10.43 5.03
C MET A 9 -27.62 11.01 4.87
N LEU A 10 -27.45 12.23 4.34
CA LEU A 10 -26.12 12.80 4.08
C LEU A 10 -25.86 14.08 4.90
N PRO A 11 -24.70 14.19 5.58
CA PRO A 11 -24.28 15.42 6.25
C PRO A 11 -23.89 16.51 5.24
N ALA A 12 -24.05 17.77 5.65
CA ALA A 12 -23.55 18.92 4.92
C ALA A 12 -22.02 18.86 4.80
N CYS A 13 -21.50 19.16 3.61
CA CYS A 13 -20.08 19.25 3.33
C CYS A 13 -19.40 20.19 4.35
N PRO A 14 -18.31 19.80 5.03
CA PRO A 14 -17.46 20.80 5.66
C PRO A 14 -16.92 21.69 4.54
N LYS A 15 -17.19 23.00 4.63
CA LYS A 15 -16.54 23.97 3.73
C LYS A 15 -15.02 23.74 3.84
N PRO A 16 -14.27 23.76 2.73
CA PRO A 16 -12.82 23.73 2.81
C PRO A 16 -12.38 24.87 3.73
N ALA A 17 -11.44 24.59 4.64
CA ALA A 17 -10.88 25.61 5.52
C ALA A 17 -10.38 26.75 4.62
N GLY A 18 -11.09 27.89 4.67
CA GLY A 18 -10.82 29.02 3.82
C GLY A 18 -9.36 29.44 3.98
N SER A 19 -8.70 29.62 2.84
CA SER A 19 -7.55 30.50 2.72
C SER A 19 -7.83 31.76 3.55
N ALA A 20 -6.92 32.09 4.47
CA ALA A 20 -7.03 33.26 5.32
C ALA A 20 -7.24 34.51 4.45
N GLN A 21 -8.49 34.98 4.36
CA GLN A 21 -8.80 36.28 3.81
C GLN A 21 -8.36 37.32 4.85
N MET A 22 -7.42 38.17 4.44
CA MET A 22 -7.06 39.39 5.17
C MET A 22 -8.33 40.23 5.39
N PRO A 23 -8.52 40.85 6.57
CA PRO A 23 -9.70 41.67 6.81
C PRO A 23 -9.63 42.95 5.96
N VAL A 24 -10.57 43.07 5.03
CA VAL A 24 -10.86 44.34 4.34
C VAL A 24 -11.63 45.22 5.32
N SER A 25 -11.02 46.34 5.70
CA SER A 25 -11.63 47.37 6.54
C SER A 25 -12.74 48.08 5.77
N VAL A 26 -13.96 47.98 6.27
CA VAL A 26 -15.11 48.80 5.86
C VAL A 26 -14.93 50.17 6.49
N HIS A 27 -14.72 51.19 5.66
CA HIS A 27 -14.92 52.58 6.04
C HIS A 27 -16.26 53.02 5.45
N ASP A 28 -17.25 53.14 6.33
CA ASP A 28 -18.44 53.97 6.11
C ASP A 28 -18.02 55.44 6.21
N GLU A 29 -18.40 56.27 5.24
CA GLU A 29 -18.65 57.69 5.47
C GLU A 29 -19.57 58.24 4.38
N ASP A 30 -20.74 58.69 4.82
CA ASP A 30 -21.75 59.44 4.07
C ASP A 30 -21.24 60.83 3.68
N GLY A 31 -21.73 61.35 2.54
CA GLY A 31 -21.53 62.75 2.18
C GLY A 31 -22.19 63.13 0.86
N ASP A 32 -23.41 63.68 0.97
CA ASP A 32 -24.13 64.42 -0.08
C ASP A 32 -23.24 65.44 -0.80
N TYR A 33 -23.50 65.68 -2.10
CA TYR A 33 -23.95 66.98 -2.65
C TYR A 33 -24.18 66.87 -4.16
N ALA A 34 -25.20 67.59 -4.60
CA ALA A 34 -25.78 67.65 -5.93
C ALA A 34 -25.01 68.58 -6.90
N ASP A 35 -25.56 68.61 -8.11
CA ASP A 35 -25.47 69.63 -9.17
C ASP A 35 -24.36 69.49 -10.23
N ASP A 36 -24.87 69.08 -11.40
CA ASP A 36 -24.94 69.87 -12.62
C ASP A 36 -23.70 70.10 -13.51
N ASP A 37 -24.08 70.20 -14.79
CA ASP A 37 -23.41 70.76 -15.95
C ASP A 37 -22.45 69.83 -16.71
N GLU A 38 -22.86 69.29 -17.86
CA GLU A 38 -23.08 69.95 -19.16
C GLU A 38 -21.78 70.08 -19.97
N PHE A 39 -21.81 69.47 -21.17
CA PHE A 39 -21.07 69.86 -22.38
C PHE A 39 -19.54 69.67 -22.37
N GLU A 40 -18.84 69.40 -23.46
CA GLU A 40 -19.12 68.99 -24.83
C GLU A 40 -17.79 68.42 -25.36
N ASP A 41 -17.90 67.71 -26.48
CA ASP A 41 -16.87 67.28 -27.44
C ASP A 41 -15.54 68.06 -27.47
N ASP A 42 -14.44 67.36 -27.73
CA ASP A 42 -13.69 67.62 -28.96
C ASP A 42 -12.66 66.50 -29.26
N GLU A 43 -12.76 66.03 -30.50
CA GLU A 43 -11.83 65.17 -31.23
C GLU A 43 -10.49 65.90 -31.45
N GLU A 44 -9.37 65.18 -31.46
CA GLU A 44 -8.42 65.16 -32.60
C GLU A 44 -7.16 64.32 -32.31
N GLU A 45 -6.54 63.94 -33.42
CA GLU A 45 -5.68 62.81 -33.69
C GLU A 45 -4.16 63.07 -33.50
N ASP A 46 -3.41 61.96 -33.54
CA ASP A 46 -2.07 61.78 -34.13
C ASP A 46 -0.75 62.19 -33.40
N GLU A 47 -0.15 61.13 -32.83
CA GLU A 47 1.18 60.56 -33.19
C GLU A 47 2.52 61.29 -32.80
N PRO A 48 3.71 60.61 -32.86
CA PRO A 48 4.41 60.17 -31.66
C PRO A 48 5.75 60.89 -31.41
N SER A 49 6.17 61.01 -30.14
CA SER A 49 7.58 61.31 -29.82
C SER A 49 8.04 60.73 -28.48
N GLN A 50 9.08 59.91 -28.54
CA GLN A 50 9.97 59.53 -27.43
C GLN A 50 11.30 60.30 -27.57
N PRO A 51 12.21 60.28 -26.58
CA PRO A 51 12.00 60.41 -25.13
C PRO A 51 13.00 61.42 -24.51
N THR A 52 12.66 62.13 -23.44
CA THR A 52 13.68 62.76 -22.57
C THR A 52 13.32 62.70 -21.08
N LEU A 53 13.95 61.73 -20.40
CA LEU A 53 14.51 61.73 -19.05
C LEU A 53 14.22 62.93 -18.12
N MET A 54 13.50 62.71 -17.01
CA MET A 54 14.10 62.49 -15.66
C MET A 54 13.04 62.40 -14.54
N ASP A 55 13.36 61.53 -13.58
CA ASP A 55 12.99 61.51 -12.15
C ASP A 55 11.53 61.40 -11.71
N LYS A 56 11.20 60.21 -11.18
CA LYS A 56 10.37 60.00 -9.97
C LYS A 56 10.45 58.54 -9.52
N SER A 57 11.10 58.30 -8.38
CA SER A 57 11.00 57.03 -7.65
C SER A 57 9.95 57.16 -6.55
N SER A 58 8.78 56.56 -6.76
CA SER A 58 7.85 56.19 -5.69
C SER A 58 7.32 54.80 -6.02
N ASP A 59 7.69 53.85 -5.18
CA ASP A 59 7.31 52.44 -5.24
C ASP A 59 5.79 52.26 -5.30
N VAL A 60 5.31 51.72 -6.43
CA VAL A 60 4.01 51.07 -6.53
C VAL A 60 4.26 49.74 -7.21
N ALA A 61 4.12 48.66 -6.45
CA ALA A 61 4.18 47.29 -6.98
C ALA A 61 3.05 47.09 -8.01
N PRO A 62 3.30 46.47 -9.17
CA PRO A 62 2.25 46.24 -10.14
C PRO A 62 1.32 45.15 -9.59
N GLU A 63 0.01 45.40 -9.62
CA GLU A 63 -0.97 44.35 -9.35
C GLU A 63 -0.83 43.22 -10.37
N PRO A 64 -0.98 41.95 -9.94
CA PRO A 64 -0.82 40.81 -10.84
C PRO A 64 -1.93 40.84 -11.89
N SER A 65 -1.51 40.93 -13.15
CA SER A 65 -2.37 40.81 -14.33
C SER A 65 -3.30 39.60 -14.23
N SER A 66 -4.56 39.77 -14.63
CA SER A 66 -5.66 38.80 -14.70
C SER A 66 -5.40 37.50 -15.47
N ALA A 67 -4.18 37.26 -15.95
CA ALA A 67 -3.71 35.98 -16.46
C ALA A 67 -3.24 35.01 -15.34
N SER A 68 -2.94 35.51 -14.13
CA SER A 68 -2.49 34.69 -13.00
C SER A 68 -3.63 34.01 -12.23
N SER A 69 -4.88 34.42 -12.43
CA SER A 69 -6.05 33.79 -11.79
C SER A 69 -6.35 32.41 -12.38
N HIS A 70 -6.19 32.23 -13.70
CA HIS A 70 -6.39 30.92 -14.35
C HIS A 70 -5.26 29.91 -14.07
N LEU A 71 -4.04 30.38 -13.75
CA LEU A 71 -2.93 29.50 -13.35
C LEU A 71 -3.02 29.07 -11.87
N ALA A 72 -3.73 29.85 -11.03
CA ALA A 72 -3.91 29.55 -9.61
C ALA A 72 -4.87 28.37 -9.37
N ASP A 73 -5.85 28.15 -10.24
CA ASP A 73 -6.81 27.04 -10.12
C ASP A 73 -6.17 25.67 -10.37
N TYR A 74 -5.09 25.60 -11.15
CA TYR A 74 -4.33 24.36 -11.42
C TYR A 74 -3.19 24.09 -10.43
N ALA A 75 -2.95 25.00 -9.48
CA ALA A 75 -1.77 24.99 -8.60
C ALA A 75 -1.71 23.79 -7.64
N ASN A 76 -2.74 22.96 -7.56
CA ASN A 76 -2.82 21.86 -6.61
C ASN A 76 -2.37 20.50 -7.15
N VAL A 77 -2.25 20.29 -8.47
CA VAL A 77 -1.87 18.99 -9.03
C VAL A 77 -0.35 18.82 -8.95
N PRO A 78 0.17 17.82 -8.21
CA PRO A 78 1.59 17.75 -7.91
C PRO A 78 2.36 17.04 -9.04
N LEU A 79 2.60 17.72 -10.17
CA LEU A 79 3.25 17.15 -11.37
C LEU A 79 4.60 17.78 -11.74
N THR A 80 5.14 18.71 -10.93
CA THR A 80 6.36 19.46 -11.29
C THR A 80 7.62 18.60 -11.27
N GLN A 81 7.73 17.65 -10.35
CA GLN A 81 8.86 16.73 -10.22
C GLN A 81 8.39 15.28 -10.24
N SER A 82 9.26 14.40 -10.74
CA SER A 82 8.99 12.96 -10.82
C SER A 82 10.10 12.14 -10.18
N LEU A 83 9.70 11.00 -9.63
CA LEU A 83 10.58 9.99 -9.05
C LEU A 83 10.12 8.61 -9.54
N VAL A 84 11.04 7.81 -10.04
CA VAL A 84 10.71 6.51 -10.66
C VAL A 84 11.21 5.38 -9.78
N LEU A 85 10.29 4.53 -9.31
CA LEU A 85 10.62 3.28 -8.63
C LEU A 85 10.72 2.17 -9.68
N GLN A 86 11.96 1.74 -9.93
CA GLN A 86 12.25 0.60 -10.80
C GLN A 86 12.37 -0.66 -9.95
N GLY A 87 11.63 -1.69 -10.32
CA GLY A 87 11.70 -2.95 -9.61
C GLY A 87 10.98 -4.10 -10.28
N HIS A 88 9.76 -3.90 -10.78
CA HIS A 88 9.01 -4.98 -11.38
C HIS A 88 9.46 -5.26 -12.81
N THR A 89 9.38 -6.52 -13.22
CA THR A 89 9.73 -6.93 -14.59
C THR A 89 8.54 -6.89 -15.54
N LYS A 90 7.33 -7.02 -14.97
CA LYS A 90 6.05 -6.99 -15.67
C LYS A 90 5.18 -5.86 -15.15
N THR A 91 4.04 -5.68 -15.82
CA THR A 91 3.03 -4.66 -15.53
C THR A 91 2.67 -4.56 -14.05
N VAL A 92 2.74 -3.35 -13.48
CA VAL A 92 2.32 -3.11 -12.10
C VAL A 92 0.81 -2.98 -12.04
N SER A 93 0.16 -4.08 -11.65
CA SER A 93 -1.28 -4.28 -11.61
C SER A 93 -1.96 -3.69 -10.39
N ALA A 94 -1.22 -3.55 -9.27
CA ALA A 94 -1.78 -3.08 -8.01
C ALA A 94 -0.86 -2.06 -7.35
N LEU A 95 -1.47 -1.03 -6.74
CA LEU A 95 -0.76 -0.01 -5.98
C LEU A 95 -1.57 0.33 -4.73
N GLY A 96 -0.90 0.34 -3.57
CA GLY A 96 -1.49 0.73 -2.30
C GLY A 96 -0.55 1.65 -1.54
N ILE A 97 -1.09 2.70 -0.93
CA ILE A 97 -0.34 3.65 -0.11
C ILE A 97 -0.93 3.67 1.29
N ASP A 98 -0.05 3.70 2.29
CA ASP A 98 -0.43 3.89 3.68
C ASP A 98 -1.16 5.25 3.86
N PRO A 99 -2.27 5.34 4.61
CA PRO A 99 -2.91 6.61 4.97
C PRO A 99 -1.98 7.65 5.63
N SER A 100 -0.86 7.21 6.20
CA SER A 100 0.19 8.11 6.71
C SER A 100 1.15 8.61 5.63
N GLY A 101 1.23 7.91 4.50
CA GLY A 101 2.12 8.21 3.39
C GLY A 101 3.57 7.76 3.59
N ALA A 102 3.86 7.00 4.66
CA ALA A 102 5.21 6.52 4.93
C ALA A 102 5.61 5.30 4.10
N ARG A 103 4.65 4.41 3.81
CA ARG A 103 4.88 3.17 3.04
C ARG A 103 4.03 3.10 1.79
N LEU A 104 4.59 2.41 0.79
CA LEU A 104 3.96 2.11 -0.48
C LEU A 104 4.16 0.64 -0.80
N ALA A 105 3.10 -0.03 -1.27
CA ALA A 105 3.12 -1.40 -1.72
C ALA A 105 2.73 -1.45 -3.20
N THR A 106 3.50 -2.20 -3.99
CA THR A 106 3.23 -2.44 -5.41
C THR A 106 3.09 -3.92 -5.64
N GLY A 107 2.12 -4.29 -6.48
CA GLY A 107 1.89 -5.64 -6.93
C GLY A 107 1.93 -5.67 -8.45
N SER A 108 2.50 -6.72 -9.00
CA SER A 108 2.66 -6.85 -10.44
C SER A 108 2.20 -8.24 -10.92
N HIS A 109 2.06 -8.35 -12.23
CA HIS A 109 1.90 -9.62 -12.93
C HIS A 109 3.16 -10.49 -12.90
N ASP A 110 4.27 -9.99 -12.31
CA ASP A 110 5.44 -10.79 -11.95
C ASP A 110 5.24 -11.62 -10.67
N TYR A 111 4.03 -11.61 -10.10
CA TYR A 111 3.62 -12.32 -8.88
C TYR A 111 4.20 -11.74 -7.58
N PHE A 112 5.10 -10.76 -7.66
CA PHE A 112 5.71 -10.18 -6.48
C PHE A 112 4.90 -9.00 -5.96
N VAL A 113 4.84 -8.92 -4.63
CA VAL A 113 4.54 -7.69 -3.91
C VAL A 113 5.87 -7.09 -3.45
N LYS A 114 6.12 -5.84 -3.82
CA LYS A 114 7.26 -5.06 -3.37
C LYS A 114 6.79 -3.95 -2.45
N MET A 115 7.43 -3.85 -1.29
CA MET A 115 7.11 -2.82 -0.31
C MET A 115 8.27 -1.85 -0.17
N TYR A 116 7.90 -0.58 -0.08
CA TYR A 116 8.81 0.55 0.02
C TYR A 116 8.48 1.34 1.26
N ASP A 117 9.52 1.77 1.97
CA ASP A 117 9.42 2.67 3.10
C ASP A 117 10.21 3.93 2.75
N PHE A 118 9.53 5.06 2.57
CA PHE A 118 10.18 6.30 2.17
C PHE A 118 11.08 6.88 3.27
N GLY A 119 10.81 6.54 4.54
CA GLY A 119 11.64 6.95 5.66
C GLY A 119 12.94 6.15 5.73
N GLY A 120 12.90 4.85 5.45
CA GLY A 120 14.07 3.96 5.42
C GLY A 120 14.87 3.98 4.11
N MET A 121 14.22 4.34 3.01
CA MET A 121 14.79 4.33 1.67
C MET A 121 15.85 5.41 1.47
N THR A 122 16.81 5.09 0.59
CA THR A 122 17.83 6.04 0.11
C THR A 122 17.58 6.36 -1.36
N THR A 123 18.38 7.24 -1.95
CA THR A 123 18.32 7.59 -3.39
C THR A 123 18.41 6.40 -4.35
N SER A 124 18.77 5.19 -3.88
CA SER A 124 18.75 3.96 -4.69
C SER A 124 17.34 3.41 -4.95
N LEU A 125 16.32 3.91 -4.24
CA LEU A 125 14.91 3.58 -4.45
C LEU A 125 14.56 2.08 -4.49
N ARG A 126 15.23 1.27 -3.66
CA ARG A 126 15.00 -0.17 -3.57
C ARG A 126 13.90 -0.52 -2.57
N ALA A 127 13.10 -1.53 -2.91
CA ALA A 127 12.17 -2.15 -1.98
C ALA A 127 12.93 -2.72 -0.77
N PHE A 128 12.38 -2.54 0.43
CA PHE A 128 12.97 -3.13 1.64
C PHE A 128 12.58 -4.60 1.79
N LYS A 129 11.42 -4.98 1.25
CA LYS A 129 10.93 -6.36 1.24
C LYS A 129 10.21 -6.65 -0.08
N SER A 130 10.49 -7.82 -0.61
CA SER A 130 9.81 -8.39 -1.77
C SER A 130 9.42 -9.82 -1.43
N PHE A 131 8.17 -10.18 -1.67
CA PHE A 131 7.68 -11.55 -1.42
C PHE A 131 6.57 -11.88 -2.41
N GLU A 132 6.30 -13.17 -2.52
CA GLU A 132 5.26 -13.72 -3.39
C GLU A 132 4.08 -14.19 -2.53
N PRO A 133 2.93 -13.50 -2.55
CA PRO A 133 1.78 -13.87 -1.72
C PRO A 133 1.11 -15.17 -2.17
N ALA A 134 1.12 -15.46 -3.47
CA ALA A 134 0.58 -16.67 -4.06
C ALA A 134 1.40 -17.04 -5.30
N GLU A 135 2.11 -18.16 -5.24
CA GLU A 135 3.18 -18.59 -6.17
C GLU A 135 2.85 -18.67 -7.68
N SER A 136 1.59 -18.45 -8.06
CA SER A 136 1.15 -18.62 -9.44
C SER A 136 0.12 -17.59 -9.88
N TYR A 137 -0.35 -16.74 -8.96
CA TYR A 137 -1.46 -15.85 -9.22
C TYR A 137 -0.97 -14.40 -9.23
N PRO A 138 -1.21 -13.66 -10.33
CA PRO A 138 -0.82 -12.26 -10.38
C PRO A 138 -1.52 -11.48 -9.28
N VAL A 139 -0.84 -10.48 -8.72
CA VAL A 139 -1.46 -9.56 -7.76
C VAL A 139 -2.43 -8.68 -8.54
N VAL A 140 -3.67 -8.57 -8.07
CA VAL A 140 -4.72 -7.78 -8.76
C VAL A 140 -4.98 -6.49 -8.03
N GLN A 141 -5.05 -6.49 -6.69
CA GLN A 141 -5.33 -5.27 -5.94
C GLN A 141 -4.65 -5.28 -4.57
N LEU A 142 -4.16 -4.11 -4.17
CA LEU A 142 -3.53 -3.85 -2.88
C LEU A 142 -4.24 -2.66 -2.25
N ALA A 143 -4.60 -2.78 -0.99
CA ALA A 143 -5.20 -1.68 -0.25
C ALA A 143 -4.68 -1.69 1.19
N PHE A 144 -4.16 -0.56 1.65
CA PHE A 144 -3.89 -0.38 3.07
C PHE A 144 -5.18 -0.08 3.81
N SER A 145 -5.25 -0.57 5.03
CA SER A 145 -6.35 -0.27 5.90
C SER A 145 -6.28 1.19 6.38
N PRO A 146 -7.43 1.86 6.61
CA PRO A 146 -7.42 3.27 6.96
C PRO A 146 -6.73 3.61 8.30
N TYR A 147 -6.69 2.67 9.26
CA TYR A 147 -6.24 2.92 10.65
C TYR A 147 -5.20 1.91 11.18
N SER A 148 -5.40 0.60 10.98
CA SER A 148 -4.65 -0.50 11.62
C SER A 148 -3.35 -0.88 10.93
N LYS A 149 -3.00 -0.19 9.83
CA LYS A 149 -1.78 -0.40 9.03
C LYS A 149 -1.65 -1.80 8.43
N ASN A 150 -2.76 -2.52 8.32
CA ASN A 150 -2.79 -3.80 7.63
C ASN A 150 -2.86 -3.59 6.11
N LEU A 151 -2.33 -4.54 5.36
CA LEU A 151 -2.32 -4.54 3.90
C LEU A 151 -3.20 -5.69 3.40
N LEU A 152 -4.30 -5.36 2.73
CA LEU A 152 -5.08 -6.33 1.97
C LEU A 152 -4.37 -6.61 0.65
N CYS A 153 -4.04 -7.88 0.41
CA CYS A 153 -3.42 -8.35 -0.82
C CYS A 153 -4.35 -9.33 -1.52
N LEU A 154 -4.86 -8.88 -2.67
CA LEU A 154 -5.72 -9.67 -3.53
C LEU A 154 -4.92 -10.07 -4.76
N CYS A 155 -4.79 -11.38 -4.94
CA CYS A 155 -4.29 -11.96 -6.17
C CYS A 155 -5.48 -12.45 -7.00
N ALA A 156 -5.25 -12.81 -8.26
CA ALA A 156 -6.25 -13.47 -9.11
C ALA A 156 -6.52 -14.92 -8.65
N SER A 157 -6.57 -15.15 -7.34
CA SER A 157 -6.87 -16.41 -6.69
C SER A 157 -8.23 -16.30 -5.99
N THR A 158 -8.76 -17.42 -5.52
CA THR A 158 -10.05 -17.46 -4.81
C THR A 158 -9.97 -16.97 -3.35
N GLN A 159 -8.78 -16.70 -2.82
CA GLN A 159 -8.56 -16.39 -1.41
C GLN A 159 -7.95 -15.01 -1.25
N ALA A 160 -8.54 -14.22 -0.35
CA ALA A 160 -7.95 -12.97 0.10
C ALA A 160 -6.87 -13.24 1.15
N ARG A 161 -5.79 -12.45 1.13
CA ARG A 161 -4.74 -12.46 2.14
C ARG A 161 -4.60 -11.08 2.76
N VAL A 162 -4.37 -11.05 4.06
CA VAL A 162 -4.05 -9.83 4.80
C VAL A 162 -2.64 -9.95 5.36
N TYR A 163 -1.84 -8.94 5.09
CA TYR A 163 -0.47 -8.81 5.56
C TYR A 163 -0.38 -7.70 6.61
N ASP A 164 0.59 -7.86 7.50
CA ASP A 164 1.03 -6.82 8.41
C ASP A 164 1.75 -5.71 7.64
N TYR A 165 1.95 -4.59 8.30
CA TYR A 165 2.71 -3.46 7.79
C TYR A 165 4.11 -3.89 7.30
N ASP A 166 4.75 -4.83 8.01
CA ASP A 166 6.07 -5.41 7.68
C ASP A 166 6.00 -6.56 6.66
N GLY A 167 4.83 -6.87 6.10
CA GLY A 167 4.63 -7.87 5.04
C GLY A 167 4.66 -9.31 5.54
N ASN A 168 4.31 -9.53 6.79
CA ASN A 168 4.10 -10.87 7.33
C ASN A 168 2.63 -11.24 7.17
N GLU A 169 2.30 -12.48 6.82
CA GLU A 169 0.91 -12.89 6.62
C GLU A 169 0.18 -12.98 7.97
N ILE A 170 -0.93 -12.25 8.11
CA ILE A 170 -1.79 -12.26 9.31
C ILE A 170 -2.96 -13.24 9.13
N ALA A 171 -3.57 -13.21 7.95
CA ALA A 171 -4.79 -13.96 7.69
C ALA A 171 -4.90 -14.41 6.23
N LEU A 172 -5.26 -15.68 6.07
CA LEU A 172 -5.71 -16.28 4.82
C LEU A 172 -7.20 -16.62 4.95
N TYR A 173 -8.00 -16.13 4.01
CA TYR A 173 -9.44 -16.37 4.02
C TYR A 173 -9.79 -17.68 3.32
N LYS A 174 -10.83 -18.36 3.82
CA LYS A 174 -11.22 -19.69 3.34
C LYS A 174 -11.68 -19.66 1.88
N LYS A 175 -11.27 -20.66 1.10
CA LYS A 175 -11.77 -20.91 -0.26
C LYS A 175 -13.20 -21.46 -0.26
N GLY A 176 -14.01 -21.04 -1.21
CA GLY A 176 -15.36 -21.56 -1.42
C GLY A 176 -15.40 -22.96 -2.02
N ASP A 177 -16.50 -23.67 -1.78
CA ASP A 177 -16.78 -24.95 -2.45
C ASP A 177 -17.25 -24.71 -3.90
N ILE A 178 -16.47 -25.21 -4.85
CA ILE A 178 -16.66 -24.99 -6.29
C ILE A 178 -17.93 -25.68 -6.81
N PHE A 179 -18.40 -26.72 -6.14
CA PHE A 179 -19.52 -27.53 -6.62
C PHE A 179 -20.89 -26.96 -6.22
N MET A 180 -20.93 -25.98 -5.33
CA MET A 180 -22.16 -25.34 -4.88
C MET A 180 -22.67 -24.33 -5.91
N ARG A 181 -23.94 -24.48 -6.33
CA ARG A 181 -24.58 -23.56 -7.29
C ARG A 181 -25.04 -22.25 -6.68
N ASP A 182 -25.54 -22.31 -5.44
CA ASP A 182 -25.92 -21.13 -4.68
C ASP A 182 -24.71 -20.56 -3.97
N MET A 183 -24.34 -19.35 -4.35
CA MET A 183 -23.15 -18.68 -3.82
C MET A 183 -23.34 -18.28 -2.36
N ARG A 184 -24.58 -18.09 -1.89
CA ARG A 184 -24.85 -17.71 -0.49
C ARG A 184 -24.42 -18.76 0.52
N HIS A 185 -24.40 -20.03 0.11
CA HIS A 185 -24.05 -21.16 0.96
C HIS A 185 -22.57 -21.55 0.88
N THR A 186 -21.77 -20.80 0.13
CA THR A 186 -20.33 -21.05 0.00
C THR A 186 -19.58 -20.23 1.05
N THR A 187 -18.52 -20.78 1.63
CA THR A 187 -17.74 -20.11 2.71
C THR A 187 -16.69 -19.11 2.22
N GLY A 188 -16.47 -19.04 0.91
CA GLY A 188 -15.59 -18.07 0.28
C GLY A 188 -15.74 -18.08 -1.24
N HIS A 189 -14.90 -17.32 -1.94
CA HIS A 189 -14.99 -17.23 -3.40
C HIS A 189 -14.69 -18.57 -4.07
N ILE A 190 -15.39 -18.81 -5.17
CA ILE A 190 -15.23 -20.03 -5.98
C ILE A 190 -14.27 -19.80 -7.15
N SER A 191 -14.19 -18.57 -7.64
CA SER A 191 -13.31 -18.16 -8.72
C SER A 191 -12.53 -16.90 -8.34
N ASP A 192 -11.76 -16.39 -9.29
CA ASP A 192 -10.74 -15.37 -9.07
C ASP A 192 -11.34 -14.05 -8.58
N ILE A 193 -10.64 -13.43 -7.63
CA ILE A 193 -10.97 -12.11 -7.10
C ILE A 193 -10.47 -11.04 -8.10
N THR A 194 -11.36 -10.12 -8.48
CA THR A 194 -11.11 -9.07 -9.47
C THR A 194 -10.85 -7.70 -8.82
N CYS A 195 -11.49 -7.45 -7.67
CA CYS A 195 -11.38 -6.18 -6.97
C CYS A 195 -11.60 -6.37 -5.47
N GLY A 196 -11.22 -5.38 -4.68
CA GLY A 196 -11.55 -5.33 -3.26
C GLY A 196 -10.84 -4.20 -2.53
N GLY A 197 -11.31 -3.91 -1.33
CA GLY A 197 -10.85 -2.77 -0.55
C GLY A 197 -11.37 -2.83 0.87
N TRP A 198 -10.85 -1.96 1.71
CA TRP A 198 -11.29 -1.86 3.10
C TRP A 198 -12.62 -1.11 3.21
N HIS A 199 -13.34 -1.39 4.28
CA HIS A 199 -14.43 -0.53 4.70
C HIS A 199 -13.86 0.83 5.16
N PRO A 200 -14.43 1.98 4.76
CA PRO A 200 -13.78 3.27 4.95
C PRO A 200 -13.78 3.74 6.41
N LEU A 201 -14.73 3.26 7.23
CA LEU A 201 -14.88 3.65 8.63
C LEU A 201 -14.43 2.57 9.63
N ASP A 202 -14.37 1.31 9.18
CA ASP A 202 -14.09 0.17 10.05
C ASP A 202 -12.94 -0.61 9.44
N ASP A 203 -11.89 -0.80 10.22
CA ASP A 203 -10.67 -1.44 9.76
C ASP A 203 -10.75 -2.98 9.81
N GLN A 204 -11.69 -3.53 10.58
CA GLN A 204 -11.82 -4.98 10.68
C GLN A 204 -12.57 -5.56 9.49
N VAL A 205 -13.28 -4.73 8.72
CA VAL A 205 -14.13 -5.16 7.61
C VAL A 205 -13.50 -4.77 6.27
N PHE A 206 -13.49 -5.71 5.34
CA PHE A 206 -13.16 -5.43 3.95
C PHE A 206 -14.09 -6.19 3.01
N TYR A 207 -14.09 -5.79 1.74
CA TYR A 207 -14.89 -6.44 0.70
C TYR A 207 -14.00 -6.98 -0.41
N THR A 208 -14.50 -8.02 -1.07
CA THR A 208 -13.91 -8.57 -2.28
C THR A 208 -14.99 -8.84 -3.32
N GLY A 209 -14.72 -8.45 -4.56
CA GLY A 209 -15.52 -8.77 -5.73
C GLY A 209 -14.83 -9.84 -6.56
N GLY A 210 -15.59 -10.79 -7.08
CA GLY A 210 -15.05 -11.91 -7.83
C GLY A 210 -15.71 -12.15 -9.18
N SER A 211 -15.02 -12.95 -9.99
CA SER A 211 -15.54 -13.53 -11.22
C SER A 211 -16.68 -14.54 -10.98
N ASP A 212 -16.98 -14.87 -9.72
CA ASP A 212 -18.09 -15.75 -9.31
C ASP A 212 -19.42 -14.98 -9.18
N SER A 213 -19.44 -13.72 -9.63
CA SER A 213 -20.60 -12.83 -9.58
C SER A 213 -21.01 -12.47 -8.15
N THR A 214 -20.07 -12.53 -7.21
CA THR A 214 -20.32 -12.14 -5.83
C THR A 214 -19.44 -10.99 -5.37
N VAL A 215 -20.03 -10.14 -4.53
CA VAL A 215 -19.29 -9.25 -3.64
C VAL A 215 -19.47 -9.80 -2.23
N ARG A 216 -18.37 -10.08 -1.54
CA ARG A 216 -18.36 -10.64 -0.19
C ARG A 216 -17.76 -9.64 0.78
N LEU A 217 -18.37 -9.57 1.96
CA LEU A 217 -17.83 -8.82 3.09
C LEU A 217 -17.15 -9.79 4.05
N TRP A 218 -15.96 -9.43 4.50
CA TRP A 218 -15.14 -10.23 5.38
C TRP A 218 -14.84 -9.45 6.64
N ASP A 219 -14.67 -10.18 7.73
CA ASP A 219 -14.23 -9.64 9.01
C ASP A 219 -12.87 -10.25 9.35
N MET A 220 -11.94 -9.43 9.83
CA MET A 220 -10.62 -9.82 10.32
C MET A 220 -10.68 -10.88 11.42
N HIS A 221 -11.69 -10.78 12.29
CA HIS A 221 -11.86 -11.70 13.41
C HIS A 221 -12.39 -13.07 12.96
N HIS A 222 -13.15 -13.10 11.85
CA HIS A 222 -13.83 -14.30 11.35
C HIS A 222 -13.26 -14.77 10.00
N LYS A 223 -12.13 -15.49 10.04
CA LYS A 223 -11.41 -15.94 8.83
C LYS A 223 -12.06 -17.11 8.09
N ALA A 224 -12.92 -17.88 8.78
CA ALA A 224 -13.49 -19.13 8.28
C ALA A 224 -14.71 -18.94 7.35
N SER A 225 -15.34 -17.77 7.39
CA SER A 225 -16.56 -17.47 6.64
C SER A 225 -16.70 -15.97 6.41
N GLN A 226 -17.29 -15.59 5.28
CA GLN A 226 -17.69 -14.21 5.06
C GLN A 226 -18.84 -13.79 5.98
N THR A 227 -18.93 -12.48 6.30
CA THR A 227 -20.02 -11.91 7.10
C THR A 227 -21.28 -11.71 6.27
N ALA A 228 -21.14 -11.26 5.02
CA ALA A 228 -22.25 -11.08 4.09
C ALA A 228 -21.87 -11.47 2.66
N VAL A 229 -22.88 -11.89 1.89
CA VAL A 229 -22.75 -12.24 0.46
C VAL A 229 -23.78 -11.47 -0.36
N ILE A 230 -23.29 -10.68 -1.30
CA ILE A 230 -24.09 -10.03 -2.34
C ILE A 230 -23.90 -10.81 -3.62
N VAL A 231 -24.99 -11.30 -4.20
CA VAL A 231 -24.97 -11.99 -5.51
C VAL A 231 -25.45 -11.03 -6.58
N VAL A 232 -24.54 -10.64 -7.47
CA VAL A 232 -24.80 -9.71 -8.57
C VAL A 232 -25.46 -10.48 -9.71
N ARG A 233 -26.65 -10.03 -10.10
CA ARG A 233 -27.42 -10.64 -11.18
C ARG A 233 -27.74 -9.58 -12.22
N SER A 234 -27.50 -9.92 -13.47
CA SER A 234 -27.92 -9.12 -14.60
C SER A 234 -29.44 -9.04 -14.68
N LYS A 235 -29.91 -7.88 -15.13
CA LYS A 235 -31.33 -7.67 -15.44
C LYS A 235 -31.74 -8.47 -16.68
N GLU A 236 -30.81 -8.73 -17.59
CA GLU A 236 -31.05 -9.62 -18.73
C GLU A 236 -31.13 -11.08 -18.27
N ARG A 237 -32.35 -11.64 -18.37
CA ARG A 237 -32.72 -13.03 -18.04
C ARG A 237 -32.10 -13.58 -16.73
N GLY A 238 -31.98 -12.75 -15.69
CA GLY A 238 -31.56 -13.19 -14.34
C GLY A 238 -30.21 -13.92 -14.30
N THR A 239 -29.36 -13.69 -15.29
CA THR A 239 -28.05 -14.35 -15.42
C THR A 239 -27.06 -13.75 -14.43
N LYS A 240 -26.03 -14.52 -14.06
CA LYS A 240 -24.94 -14.04 -13.20
C LYS A 240 -23.92 -13.29 -14.06
N THR A 241 -23.48 -12.12 -13.62
CA THR A 241 -22.50 -11.26 -14.31
C THR A 241 -21.25 -11.14 -13.46
N LYS A 242 -20.05 -11.21 -14.05
CA LYS A 242 -18.79 -11.10 -13.29
C LYS A 242 -18.66 -9.70 -12.72
N VAL A 243 -18.18 -9.58 -11.49
CA VAL A 243 -17.93 -8.26 -10.90
C VAL A 243 -16.58 -7.77 -11.41
N THR A 244 -16.53 -6.60 -12.03
CA THR A 244 -15.28 -6.02 -12.56
C THR A 244 -14.66 -5.05 -11.57
N ALA A 245 -15.46 -4.17 -10.99
CA ALA A 245 -15.05 -3.27 -9.91
C ALA A 245 -16.13 -3.18 -8.82
N ALA A 246 -15.71 -2.87 -7.60
CA ALA A 246 -16.61 -2.58 -6.50
C ALA A 246 -15.97 -1.58 -5.54
N THR A 247 -16.78 -0.74 -4.90
CA THR A 247 -16.35 0.22 -3.89
C THR A 247 -17.41 0.45 -2.84
N PHE A 248 -16.98 0.73 -1.62
CA PHE A 248 -17.83 1.36 -0.63
C PHE A 248 -18.03 2.84 -0.96
N ALA A 249 -19.19 3.36 -0.60
CA ALA A 249 -19.37 4.80 -0.44
C ALA A 249 -18.55 5.30 0.76
N PRO A 250 -18.03 6.54 0.76
CA PRO A 250 -17.22 7.08 1.87
C PRO A 250 -17.96 7.10 3.22
N ASP A 251 -19.30 7.16 3.19
CA ASP A 251 -20.18 7.09 4.37
C ASP A 251 -20.46 5.65 4.85
N ALA A 252 -19.96 4.66 4.10
CA ALA A 252 -20.23 3.24 4.26
C ALA A 252 -21.72 2.81 4.25
N GLN A 253 -22.63 3.67 3.79
CA GLN A 253 -24.06 3.34 3.73
C GLN A 253 -24.45 2.59 2.47
N SER A 254 -23.59 2.65 1.44
CA SER A 254 -23.83 2.00 0.15
C SER A 254 -22.61 1.23 -0.34
N ILE A 255 -22.86 0.11 -1.01
CA ILE A 255 -21.88 -0.66 -1.78
C ILE A 255 -22.24 -0.50 -3.25
N LEU A 256 -21.25 -0.11 -4.05
CA LEU A 256 -21.33 0.03 -5.49
C LEU A 256 -20.57 -1.11 -6.14
N ALA A 257 -21.13 -1.73 -7.17
CA ALA A 257 -20.40 -2.67 -8.01
C ALA A 257 -20.75 -2.48 -9.48
N SER A 258 -19.78 -2.73 -10.35
CA SER A 258 -19.96 -2.85 -11.79
C SER A 258 -19.92 -4.31 -12.19
N GLY A 259 -20.83 -4.68 -13.10
CA GLY A 259 -20.84 -5.97 -13.75
C GLY A 259 -20.19 -5.91 -15.13
N GLN A 260 -19.71 -7.05 -15.61
CA GLN A 260 -19.23 -7.22 -16.99
C GLN A 260 -20.33 -6.97 -18.04
N ASP A 261 -21.60 -7.02 -17.64
CA ASP A 261 -22.76 -6.66 -18.47
C ASP A 261 -22.89 -5.15 -18.74
N GLY A 262 -21.97 -4.32 -18.23
CA GLY A 262 -22.00 -2.87 -18.44
C GLY A 262 -22.92 -2.13 -17.49
N ALA A 263 -23.51 -2.83 -16.51
CA ALA A 263 -24.44 -2.26 -15.55
C ALA A 263 -23.74 -1.85 -14.24
N LEU A 264 -24.25 -0.78 -13.60
CA LEU A 264 -23.90 -0.40 -12.24
C LEU A 264 -24.99 -0.83 -11.27
N TYR A 265 -24.57 -1.35 -10.12
CA TYR A 265 -25.44 -1.86 -9.07
C TYR A 265 -25.12 -1.16 -7.74
N VAL A 266 -26.17 -0.76 -7.03
CA VAL A 266 -26.06 -0.11 -5.72
C VAL A 266 -26.83 -0.91 -4.69
N TRP A 267 -26.19 -1.29 -3.60
CA TRP A 267 -26.82 -1.89 -2.43
C TRP A 267 -26.70 -0.97 -1.24
N SER A 268 -27.77 -0.85 -0.45
CA SER A 268 -27.70 -0.23 0.86
C SER A 268 -27.16 -1.25 1.86
N THR A 269 -26.18 -0.85 2.68
CA THR A 269 -25.53 -1.73 3.68
C THR A 269 -26.45 -2.08 4.83
N THR A 270 -27.38 -1.18 5.20
CA THR A 270 -28.40 -1.39 6.24
C THR A 270 -29.63 -2.13 5.73
N GLY A 271 -29.79 -2.22 4.41
CA GLY A 271 -30.94 -2.81 3.75
C GLY A 271 -30.80 -4.31 3.44
N ASN A 272 -31.75 -4.81 2.66
CA ASN A 272 -31.71 -6.19 2.17
C ASN A 272 -30.70 -6.33 1.01
N LEU A 273 -29.56 -6.95 1.29
CA LEU A 273 -28.49 -7.24 0.32
C LEU A 273 -28.90 -8.25 -0.79
N ALA A 274 -30.09 -8.86 -0.70
CA ALA A 274 -30.57 -9.81 -1.70
C ALA A 274 -30.87 -9.19 -3.07
N ARG A 275 -31.23 -7.91 -3.10
CA ARG A 275 -31.52 -7.17 -4.34
C ARG A 275 -30.82 -5.81 -4.29
N PRO A 276 -30.36 -5.31 -5.44
CA PRO A 276 -29.86 -3.95 -5.51
C PRO A 276 -30.98 -2.97 -5.17
N SER A 277 -30.64 -1.94 -4.40
CA SER A 277 -31.49 -0.78 -4.15
C SER A 277 -31.71 0.03 -5.43
N LEU A 278 -30.66 0.14 -6.26
CA LEU A 278 -30.70 0.79 -7.56
C LEU A 278 -29.83 0.02 -8.57
N THR A 279 -30.23 0.05 -9.83
CA THR A 279 -29.48 -0.54 -10.94
C THR A 279 -29.54 0.39 -12.15
N VAL A 280 -28.39 0.59 -12.79
CA VAL A 280 -28.21 1.37 -14.02
C VAL A 280 -27.78 0.40 -15.12
N PRO A 281 -28.71 -0.17 -15.91
CA PRO A 281 -28.38 -1.28 -16.82
C PRO A 281 -27.47 -0.90 -17.99
N GLN A 282 -27.55 0.34 -18.45
CA GLN A 282 -26.81 0.84 -19.63
C GLN A 282 -25.80 1.91 -19.20
N ALA A 283 -25.06 1.63 -18.13
CA ALA A 283 -24.02 2.57 -17.69
C ALA A 283 -22.85 2.57 -18.68
N HIS A 284 -22.43 1.41 -19.17
CA HIS A 284 -21.41 1.23 -20.20
C HIS A 284 -21.89 0.26 -21.29
N ALA A 285 -21.14 0.13 -22.39
CA ALA A 285 -21.46 -0.80 -23.46
C ALA A 285 -21.57 -2.25 -22.95
N PRO A 286 -22.51 -3.06 -23.48
CA PRO A 286 -22.70 -4.43 -23.02
C PRO A 286 -21.45 -5.28 -23.25
N GLY A 287 -20.98 -5.99 -22.22
CA GLY A 287 -19.74 -6.76 -22.25
C GLY A 287 -18.48 -5.97 -21.86
N GLN A 288 -18.59 -4.64 -21.79
CA GLN A 288 -17.53 -3.73 -21.38
C GLN A 288 -17.91 -3.07 -20.05
N GLY A 289 -17.71 -3.81 -18.96
CA GLY A 289 -17.96 -3.33 -17.61
C GLY A 289 -17.04 -2.17 -17.21
N ALA A 290 -17.40 -1.47 -16.13
CA ALA A 290 -16.52 -0.44 -15.57
C ALA A 290 -15.29 -1.10 -14.92
N THR A 291 -14.09 -0.66 -15.31
CA THR A 291 -12.80 -1.13 -14.79
C THR A 291 -12.50 -0.57 -13.40
N SER A 292 -13.00 0.62 -13.10
CA SER A 292 -12.81 1.30 -11.82
C SER A 292 -13.99 2.20 -11.48
N LEU A 293 -14.26 2.35 -10.19
CA LEU A 293 -15.33 3.16 -9.63
C LEU A 293 -14.73 4.04 -8.53
N ALA A 294 -14.88 5.36 -8.65
CA ALA A 294 -14.44 6.30 -7.64
C ALA A 294 -15.61 7.17 -7.18
N MET A 295 -15.69 7.40 -5.87
CA MET A 295 -16.67 8.29 -5.24
C MET A 295 -15.97 9.57 -4.80
N SER A 296 -16.65 10.72 -4.92
CA SER A 296 -16.14 11.93 -4.27
C SER A 296 -16.19 11.77 -2.76
N GLN A 297 -15.30 12.45 -2.03
CA GLN A 297 -15.24 12.37 -0.56
C GLN A 297 -16.56 12.79 0.11
N CYS A 298 -17.36 13.62 -0.55
CA CYS A 298 -18.70 14.04 -0.10
C CYS A 298 -19.80 13.01 -0.39
N GLY A 299 -19.51 11.96 -1.17
CA GLY A 299 -20.46 10.93 -1.56
C GLY A 299 -21.54 11.37 -2.56
N THR A 300 -21.42 12.57 -3.14
CA THR A 300 -22.44 13.13 -4.06
C THR A 300 -22.20 12.73 -5.52
N LYS A 301 -20.94 12.59 -5.92
CA LYS A 301 -20.56 12.26 -7.30
C LYS A 301 -19.89 10.89 -7.36
N LEU A 302 -20.20 10.13 -8.40
CA LEU A 302 -19.58 8.85 -8.74
C LEU A 302 -18.96 8.97 -10.13
N ALA A 303 -17.70 8.58 -10.28
CA ALA A 303 -17.04 8.45 -11.57
C ALA A 303 -16.91 6.96 -11.91
N SER A 304 -17.31 6.57 -13.12
CA SER A 304 -17.14 5.23 -13.65
C SER A 304 -16.25 5.25 -14.89
N ARG A 305 -15.17 4.47 -14.84
CA ARG A 305 -14.25 4.27 -15.96
C ARG A 305 -14.61 2.98 -16.68
N GLY A 306 -14.94 3.06 -17.97
CA GLY A 306 -15.34 1.91 -18.77
C GLY A 306 -14.19 1.23 -19.50
N ALA A 307 -14.39 -0.05 -19.81
CA ALA A 307 -13.62 -0.74 -20.86
C ALA A 307 -14.07 -0.33 -22.29
N ASP A 308 -15.08 0.53 -22.40
CA ASP A 308 -15.60 1.13 -23.64
C ASP A 308 -14.93 2.47 -23.98
N ASP A 309 -13.74 2.73 -23.42
CA ASP A 309 -12.98 3.98 -23.54
C ASP A 309 -13.67 5.23 -22.96
N THR A 310 -14.86 5.09 -22.37
CA THR A 310 -15.58 6.23 -21.80
C THR A 310 -15.28 6.44 -20.32
N LEU A 311 -15.39 7.69 -19.87
CA LEU A 311 -15.48 8.05 -18.45
C LEU A 311 -16.78 8.79 -18.22
N LYS A 312 -17.60 8.30 -17.29
CA LYS A 312 -18.92 8.87 -17.01
C LYS A 312 -18.98 9.36 -15.58
N LEU A 313 -19.52 10.56 -15.41
CA LEU A 313 -19.78 11.17 -14.11
C LEU A 313 -21.27 11.04 -13.79
N TRP A 314 -21.59 10.67 -12.56
CA TRP A 314 -22.95 10.42 -12.10
C TRP A 314 -23.23 11.20 -10.82
N ASP A 315 -24.46 11.68 -10.66
CA ASP A 315 -24.97 12.11 -9.36
C ASP A 315 -25.53 10.89 -8.61
N VAL A 316 -25.00 10.60 -7.42
CA VAL A 316 -25.44 9.48 -6.59
C VAL A 316 -26.92 9.60 -6.19
N ARG A 317 -27.42 10.84 -6.06
CA ARG A 317 -28.83 11.11 -5.74
C ARG A 317 -29.76 10.79 -6.91
N GLN A 318 -29.25 10.90 -8.14
CA GLN A 318 -29.99 10.68 -9.38
C GLN A 318 -29.19 9.83 -10.37
N LEU A 319 -28.97 8.57 -10.01
CA LEU A 319 -28.18 7.60 -10.80
C LEU A 319 -28.91 7.05 -12.04
N ARG A 320 -29.80 7.80 -12.69
CA ARG A 320 -30.49 7.33 -13.92
C ARG A 320 -29.74 7.67 -15.19
N THR A 321 -29.15 8.85 -15.24
CA THR A 321 -28.45 9.39 -16.40
C THR A 321 -27.11 9.94 -15.93
N PRO A 322 -26.04 9.77 -16.73
CA PRO A 322 -24.77 10.42 -16.42
C PRO A 322 -24.95 11.94 -16.51
N LEU A 323 -24.29 12.69 -15.63
CA LEU A 323 -24.19 14.14 -15.70
C LEU A 323 -23.38 14.55 -16.93
N HIS A 324 -22.21 13.94 -17.07
CA HIS A 324 -21.27 14.19 -18.16
C HIS A 324 -20.67 12.87 -18.63
N VAL A 325 -20.37 12.82 -19.92
CA VAL A 325 -19.72 11.69 -20.57
C VAL A 325 -18.51 12.24 -21.31
N ARG A 326 -17.34 11.68 -21.03
CA ARG A 326 -16.12 11.94 -21.77
C ARG A 326 -15.78 10.71 -22.59
N ASP A 327 -15.83 10.90 -23.90
CA ASP A 327 -15.29 9.98 -24.89
C ASP A 327 -13.82 10.39 -25.16
N ASP A 328 -13.06 9.61 -25.93
CA ASP A 328 -11.65 9.89 -26.29
C ASP A 328 -10.60 9.56 -25.21
N LEU A 329 -10.84 8.56 -24.36
CA LEU A 329 -9.86 8.10 -23.37
C LEU A 329 -9.50 6.63 -23.65
N PRO A 330 -8.49 6.35 -24.49
CA PRO A 330 -8.13 5.00 -24.90
C PRO A 330 -7.82 4.10 -23.70
N ASN A 331 -8.45 2.94 -23.68
CA ASN A 331 -8.26 1.91 -22.68
C ASN A 331 -7.83 0.61 -23.36
N ASP A 332 -6.69 0.07 -22.91
CA ASP A 332 -6.13 -1.21 -23.39
C ASP A 332 -6.20 -2.28 -22.28
N ASN A 333 -6.77 -1.96 -21.10
CA ASN A 333 -6.61 -2.80 -19.94
C ASN A 333 -7.83 -2.80 -19.00
N ASP A 334 -8.13 -3.98 -18.46
CA ASP A 334 -9.32 -4.23 -17.63
C ASP A 334 -9.25 -3.59 -16.23
N HIS A 335 -8.12 -2.95 -15.86
CA HIS A 335 -7.96 -2.30 -14.56
C HIS A 335 -7.40 -0.87 -14.61
N THR A 336 -7.71 -0.09 -15.65
CA THR A 336 -7.44 1.34 -15.62
C THR A 336 -8.25 2.04 -14.54
N ASP A 337 -7.57 2.81 -13.71
CA ASP A 337 -8.19 3.54 -12.59
C ASP A 337 -8.73 4.91 -12.96
N VAL A 338 -9.70 5.34 -12.14
CA VAL A 338 -10.15 6.72 -12.01
C VAL A 338 -10.12 7.09 -10.54
N LEU A 339 -9.74 8.33 -10.22
CA LEU A 339 -9.71 8.82 -8.85
C LEU A 339 -10.22 10.26 -8.79
N PHE A 340 -10.86 10.60 -7.67
CA PHE A 340 -11.10 11.99 -7.33
C PHE A 340 -9.86 12.59 -6.67
N SER A 341 -9.67 13.87 -6.90
CA SER A 341 -8.78 14.69 -6.09
C SER A 341 -9.27 14.72 -4.62
N PRO A 342 -8.36 14.95 -3.67
CA PRO A 342 -8.72 15.11 -2.25
C PRO A 342 -9.77 16.19 -1.97
N ASP A 343 -9.79 17.25 -2.79
CA ASP A 343 -10.77 18.34 -2.71
C ASP A 343 -12.07 18.05 -3.50
N GLY A 344 -12.09 16.98 -4.30
CA GLY A 344 -13.22 16.56 -5.13
C GLY A 344 -13.50 17.43 -6.36
N GLN A 345 -12.64 18.40 -6.68
CA GLN A 345 -12.81 19.29 -7.83
C GLN A 345 -12.28 18.70 -9.15
N GLN A 346 -11.34 17.76 -9.07
CA GLN A 346 -10.69 17.17 -10.22
C GLN A 346 -10.81 15.64 -10.21
N LEU A 347 -10.62 15.06 -11.39
CA LEU A 347 -10.60 13.64 -11.66
C LEU A 347 -9.29 13.29 -12.35
N LEU A 348 -8.66 12.23 -11.88
CA LEU A 348 -7.42 11.70 -12.43
C LEU A 348 -7.73 10.37 -13.13
N THR A 349 -7.33 10.22 -14.38
CA THR A 349 -7.44 8.94 -15.10
C THR A 349 -6.22 8.66 -15.96
N GLY A 350 -5.91 7.37 -16.12
CA GLY A 350 -4.82 6.90 -16.95
C GLY A 350 -5.32 6.51 -18.32
N THR A 351 -4.58 6.87 -19.36
CA THR A 351 -4.82 6.43 -20.73
C THR A 351 -3.79 5.39 -21.17
N ALA A 352 -4.21 4.53 -22.09
CA ALA A 352 -3.32 3.60 -22.73
C ALA A 352 -2.47 4.29 -23.81
N ALA A 353 -1.24 3.81 -23.96
CA ALA A 353 -0.42 4.14 -25.12
C ALA A 353 -1.04 3.45 -26.34
N VAL A 354 -1.42 4.21 -27.37
CA VAL A 354 -1.96 3.63 -28.60
C VAL A 354 -0.79 3.05 -29.39
N ALA A 355 -0.76 1.72 -29.55
CA ALA A 355 0.23 1.06 -30.39
C ALA A 355 0.00 1.42 -31.86
N GLN A 356 1.06 1.57 -32.65
CA GLN A 356 0.97 1.96 -34.06
C GLN A 356 0.22 0.90 -34.89
N GLY A 357 -1.08 1.11 -35.09
CA GLY A 357 -1.88 0.50 -36.16
C GLY A 357 -1.95 1.43 -37.37
N SER A 358 -2.44 0.92 -38.51
CA SER A 358 -2.62 1.71 -39.74
C SER A 358 -3.50 2.96 -39.57
N ASP A 359 -4.38 2.94 -38.56
CA ASP A 359 -5.36 3.99 -38.28
C ASP A 359 -5.00 4.80 -37.01
N SER A 360 -3.80 4.63 -36.47
CA SER A 360 -3.37 5.35 -35.26
C SER A 360 -3.02 6.81 -35.56
N PRO A 361 -3.40 7.75 -34.68
CA PRO A 361 -3.06 9.17 -34.86
C PRO A 361 -1.55 9.35 -34.89
N THR A 362 -1.06 10.15 -35.84
CA THR A 362 0.37 10.43 -36.07
C THR A 362 1.02 11.24 -34.94
N ASP A 363 0.25 11.64 -33.93
CA ASP A 363 0.70 12.46 -32.83
C ASP A 363 1.63 11.68 -31.91
N LEU A 364 2.85 12.19 -31.74
CA LEU A 364 3.87 11.58 -30.88
C LEU A 364 3.39 11.41 -29.43
N HIS A 365 2.51 12.30 -28.97
CA HIS A 365 1.93 12.26 -27.63
C HIS A 365 0.99 11.08 -27.41
N SER A 366 0.25 10.66 -28.44
CA SER A 366 -0.70 9.53 -28.37
C SER A 366 0.01 8.16 -28.23
N GLN A 367 1.31 8.12 -28.53
CA GLN A 367 2.16 6.93 -28.37
C GLN A 367 2.58 6.68 -26.92
N TRP A 368 2.32 7.63 -26.03
CA TRP A 368 2.65 7.54 -24.61
C TRP A 368 1.38 7.23 -23.82
N GLY A 369 1.53 6.47 -22.74
CA GLY A 369 0.50 6.40 -21.70
C GLY A 369 0.48 7.75 -20.99
N GLN A 370 -0.68 8.38 -20.98
CA GLN A 370 -0.85 9.71 -20.42
C GLN A 370 -1.64 9.63 -19.12
N LEU A 371 -1.35 10.57 -18.24
CA LEU A 371 -2.14 10.88 -17.08
C LEU A 371 -3.00 12.09 -17.45
N VAL A 372 -4.31 11.91 -17.46
CA VAL A 372 -5.27 12.94 -17.83
C VAL A 372 -5.95 13.44 -16.56
N VAL A 373 -5.85 14.76 -16.33
CA VAL A 373 -6.58 15.48 -15.28
C VAL A 373 -7.79 16.12 -15.92
N LEU A 374 -8.96 15.79 -15.40
CA LEU A 374 -10.25 16.28 -15.84
C LEU A 374 -10.91 17.08 -14.72
N SER A 375 -11.70 18.07 -15.08
CA SER A 375 -12.55 18.76 -14.10
C SER A 375 -13.73 17.88 -13.67
N ALA A 376 -14.02 17.85 -12.37
CA ALA A 376 -15.16 17.08 -11.85
C ALA A 376 -16.50 17.78 -12.07
N SER A 377 -16.54 19.04 -12.54
CA SER A 377 -17.78 19.69 -12.96
C SER A 377 -18.24 19.14 -14.31
N ASP A 378 -17.42 19.32 -15.35
CA ASP A 378 -17.84 19.18 -16.75
C ASP A 378 -17.08 18.08 -17.52
N LEU A 379 -16.12 17.41 -16.88
CA LEU A 379 -15.18 16.46 -17.50
C LEU A 379 -14.33 17.06 -18.64
N HIS A 380 -14.16 18.38 -18.67
CA HIS A 380 -13.21 19.00 -19.59
C HIS A 380 -11.78 18.67 -19.17
N THR A 381 -10.88 18.53 -20.13
CA THR A 381 -9.48 18.22 -19.87
C THR A 381 -8.75 19.47 -19.40
N GLU A 382 -8.25 19.42 -18.18
CA GLU A 382 -7.47 20.50 -17.59
C GLU A 382 -5.99 20.34 -17.93
N LEU A 383 -5.47 19.11 -17.79
CA LEU A 383 -4.06 18.83 -18.00
C LEU A 383 -3.85 17.41 -18.53
N VAL A 384 -2.89 17.27 -19.44
CA VAL A 384 -2.42 15.99 -19.97
C VAL A 384 -0.93 15.88 -19.71
N HIS A 385 -0.53 14.85 -18.95
CA HIS A 385 0.86 14.62 -18.60
C HIS A 385 1.34 13.27 -19.18
N PRO A 386 2.30 13.25 -20.12
CA PRO A 386 2.85 12.01 -20.64
C PRO A 386 3.73 11.32 -19.58
N VAL A 387 3.46 10.06 -19.26
CA VAL A 387 4.18 9.32 -18.20
C VAL A 387 5.30 8.46 -18.78
N ALA A 388 4.94 7.55 -19.70
CA ALA A 388 5.87 6.59 -20.29
C ALA A 388 5.35 6.16 -21.66
N ARG A 389 6.18 5.48 -22.48
CA ARG A 389 5.78 4.89 -23.77
C ARG A 389 4.89 3.64 -23.65
N THR A 390 4.34 3.43 -22.47
CA THR A 390 3.57 2.26 -22.07
C THR A 390 2.34 2.73 -21.31
N SER A 391 1.26 1.96 -21.36
CA SER A 391 0.00 2.35 -20.74
C SER A 391 0.10 2.54 -19.22
N VAL A 392 -0.59 3.57 -18.73
CA VAL A 392 -0.81 3.81 -17.30
C VAL A 392 -1.93 2.90 -16.82
N HIS A 393 -1.77 2.33 -15.63
CA HIS A 393 -2.66 1.29 -15.14
C HIS A 393 -3.37 1.68 -13.84
N ARG A 394 -2.66 1.68 -12.70
CA ARG A 394 -3.20 2.10 -11.41
C ARG A 394 -2.76 3.49 -11.05
N LEU A 395 -3.63 4.18 -10.34
CA LEU A 395 -3.40 5.51 -9.84
C LEU A 395 -3.61 5.50 -8.33
N ALA A 396 -2.95 6.41 -7.62
CA ALA A 396 -3.32 6.79 -6.27
C ALA A 396 -2.89 8.23 -5.99
N TRP A 397 -3.79 9.03 -5.43
CA TRP A 397 -3.48 10.38 -4.96
C TRP A 397 -3.56 10.39 -3.44
N HIS A 398 -2.43 10.67 -2.79
CA HIS A 398 -2.40 10.77 -1.34
C HIS A 398 -2.89 12.16 -0.87
N PRO A 399 -3.94 12.26 -0.04
CA PRO A 399 -4.56 13.54 0.31
C PRO A 399 -3.68 14.44 1.20
N ARG A 400 -2.92 13.87 2.15
CA ARG A 400 -2.08 14.66 3.07
C ARG A 400 -0.71 15.07 2.51
N LEU A 401 -0.09 14.19 1.71
CA LEU A 401 1.24 14.44 1.14
C LEU A 401 1.18 15.34 -0.10
N ASN A 402 0.00 15.43 -0.71
CA ASN A 402 -0.21 15.93 -2.07
C ASN A 402 0.78 15.30 -3.06
N GLN A 403 0.74 13.97 -3.24
CA GLN A 403 1.59 13.23 -4.17
C GLN A 403 0.72 12.29 -5.00
N VAL A 404 1.04 12.17 -6.30
CA VAL A 404 0.32 11.31 -7.24
C VAL A 404 1.23 10.16 -7.64
N PHE A 405 0.71 8.95 -7.50
CA PHE A 405 1.41 7.71 -7.81
C PHE A 405 0.74 7.08 -9.01
N THR A 406 1.54 6.74 -10.01
CA THR A 406 1.07 6.14 -11.25
C THR A 406 1.87 4.88 -11.53
N SER A 407 1.16 3.80 -11.84
CA SER A 407 1.77 2.52 -12.20
C SER A 407 1.70 2.32 -13.70
N THR A 408 2.73 1.69 -14.25
CA THR A 408 2.87 1.53 -15.69
C THR A 408 2.92 0.06 -16.09
N ARG A 409 2.47 -0.24 -17.31
CA ARG A 409 2.64 -1.55 -17.95
C ARG A 409 4.12 -1.99 -18.04
N GLY A 410 5.05 -1.05 -18.08
CA GLY A 410 6.50 -1.33 -18.14
C GLY A 410 7.12 -1.91 -16.86
N GLY A 411 6.42 -1.96 -15.73
CA GLY A 411 6.99 -2.38 -14.45
C GLY A 411 7.48 -1.24 -13.56
N ASP A 412 7.40 -0.01 -14.08
CA ASP A 412 7.80 1.21 -13.38
C ASP A 412 6.63 1.86 -12.65
N VAL A 413 6.93 2.43 -11.48
CA VAL A 413 5.99 3.28 -10.74
C VAL A 413 6.54 4.69 -10.68
N HIS A 414 5.80 5.64 -11.25
CA HIS A 414 6.16 7.05 -11.25
C HIS A 414 5.42 7.76 -10.12
N ILE A 415 6.18 8.45 -9.28
CA ILE A 415 5.70 9.27 -8.18
C ILE A 415 5.90 10.71 -8.58
N TYR A 416 4.81 11.43 -8.71
CA TYR A 416 4.80 12.85 -8.96
C TYR A 416 4.56 13.61 -7.66
N TYR A 417 5.37 14.64 -7.48
CA TYR A 417 5.31 15.50 -6.31
C TYR A 417 5.71 16.91 -6.73
N ASP A 418 5.22 17.89 -6.00
CA ASP A 418 5.66 19.26 -6.12
C ASP A 418 6.75 19.61 -5.10
N ALA A 419 7.71 20.43 -5.49
CA ALA A 419 8.84 20.82 -4.66
C ALA A 419 8.41 21.66 -3.45
N GLU A 420 7.35 22.44 -3.56
CA GLU A 420 6.87 23.34 -2.52
C GLU A 420 5.61 22.80 -1.83
N ALA A 421 4.58 22.41 -2.60
CA ALA A 421 3.29 21.99 -2.05
C ALA A 421 3.32 20.60 -1.40
N SER A 422 4.08 19.65 -1.95
CA SER A 422 4.08 18.28 -1.41
C SER A 422 4.91 18.16 -0.14
N GLN A 423 4.49 17.32 0.79
CA GLN A 423 5.20 17.09 2.05
C GLN A 423 5.58 15.62 2.20
N LEU A 424 6.69 15.36 2.92
CA LEU A 424 7.13 14.00 3.32
C LEU A 424 7.12 12.98 2.15
N GLY A 425 6.81 11.71 2.42
CA GLY A 425 6.72 10.65 1.41
C GLY A 425 8.01 10.53 0.59
N ALA A 426 7.89 10.55 -0.73
CA ALA A 426 9.01 10.41 -1.67
C ALA A 426 10.16 11.42 -1.44
N LYS A 427 9.88 12.61 -0.91
CA LYS A 427 10.93 13.60 -0.57
C LYS A 427 11.90 13.09 0.50
N LEU A 428 11.47 12.20 1.39
CA LEU A 428 12.33 11.62 2.42
C LEU A 428 13.42 10.73 1.83
N ALA A 429 13.09 9.97 0.77
CA ALA A 429 14.04 9.09 0.09
C ALA A 429 15.17 9.87 -0.58
N LEU A 430 14.88 11.08 -1.10
CA LEU A 430 15.86 11.93 -1.80
C LEU A 430 16.90 12.56 -0.86
N ARG A 431 16.59 12.72 0.43
CA ARG A 431 17.51 13.32 1.41
C ARG A 431 18.65 12.37 1.80
N LYS A 432 18.44 11.06 1.66
CA LYS A 432 19.41 10.04 2.10
C LYS A 432 20.19 9.51 0.90
N ARG A 433 21.45 9.92 0.77
CA ARG A 433 22.34 9.35 -0.26
C ARG A 433 22.52 7.85 -0.03
N ALA A 434 22.34 7.06 -1.10
CA ALA A 434 22.67 5.65 -1.08
C ALA A 434 24.15 5.44 -0.75
N ARG A 435 24.46 4.52 0.16
CA ARG A 435 25.84 4.13 0.44
C ARG A 435 26.37 3.36 -0.75
N ASP A 436 27.42 3.87 -1.39
CA ASP A 436 28.18 3.11 -2.38
C ASP A 436 28.74 1.87 -1.70
N ARG A 437 28.18 0.71 -2.05
CA ARG A 437 28.78 -0.58 -1.69
C ARG A 437 29.79 -0.90 -2.76
N THR A 438 30.99 -0.34 -2.64
CA THR A 438 32.16 -0.87 -3.34
C THR A 438 32.45 -2.24 -2.73
N ASN A 439 31.89 -3.31 -3.32
CA ASN A 439 32.30 -4.66 -3.00
C ASN A 439 33.77 -4.79 -3.42
N HIS A 440 34.71 -4.62 -2.50
CA HIS A 440 36.14 -4.80 -2.75
C HIS A 440 36.48 -6.23 -3.21
N TYR A 441 35.56 -7.18 -2.99
CA TYR A 441 35.70 -8.58 -3.42
C TYR A 441 35.12 -8.89 -4.80
N ALA A 442 34.46 -7.92 -5.44
CA ALA A 442 33.90 -8.06 -6.78
C ALA A 442 34.41 -6.95 -7.70
N ALA A 443 35.70 -6.62 -7.56
CA ALA A 443 36.42 -5.93 -8.62
C ALA A 443 36.68 -6.94 -9.75
N ASP A 444 36.38 -6.55 -10.98
CA ASP A 444 36.77 -7.32 -12.17
C ASP A 444 38.27 -7.65 -12.12
N PRO A 445 38.69 -8.87 -12.48
CA PRO A 445 40.11 -9.26 -12.47
C PRO A 445 40.96 -8.49 -13.49
N SER A 446 40.33 -7.65 -14.33
CA SER A 446 40.98 -6.76 -15.29
C SER A 446 41.33 -5.38 -14.73
N THR A 447 40.78 -5.01 -13.58
CA THR A 447 41.12 -3.74 -12.92
C THR A 447 42.26 -4.01 -11.97
N THR A 448 43.45 -3.61 -12.40
CA THR A 448 44.73 -3.77 -11.73
C THR A 448 44.63 -3.40 -10.26
N ASP A 449 44.60 -4.41 -9.38
CA ASP A 449 44.89 -4.20 -7.97
C ASP A 449 46.33 -3.66 -7.88
N PRO A 450 46.57 -2.45 -7.35
CA PRO A 450 47.93 -1.91 -7.19
C PRO A 450 48.77 -2.69 -6.14
N TYR A 451 48.21 -3.77 -5.59
CA TYR A 451 48.84 -4.68 -4.63
C TYR A 451 48.93 -6.13 -5.14
N ALA A 452 48.63 -6.42 -6.41
CA ALA A 452 48.76 -7.78 -6.95
C ALA A 452 50.23 -8.19 -7.25
N ASP A 453 51.16 -7.22 -7.29
CA ASP A 453 52.58 -7.45 -7.60
C ASP A 453 53.48 -7.49 -6.35
N VAL A 454 52.94 -7.74 -5.16
CA VAL A 454 53.79 -7.98 -3.99
C VAL A 454 54.22 -9.45 -4.02
N PRO A 455 55.51 -9.77 -4.24
CA PRO A 455 55.94 -11.15 -4.16
C PRO A 455 55.62 -11.69 -2.77
N ILE A 456 55.03 -12.88 -2.71
CA ILE A 456 54.82 -13.62 -1.47
C ILE A 456 56.21 -13.98 -0.93
N VAL A 457 56.78 -13.09 -0.12
CA VAL A 457 57.93 -13.39 0.71
C VAL A 457 57.40 -14.29 1.82
N VAL A 458 57.74 -15.57 1.77
CA VAL A 458 57.59 -16.48 2.91
C VAL A 458 58.67 -16.06 3.91
N PRO A 459 58.34 -15.43 5.05
CA PRO A 459 59.35 -15.03 6.01
C PRO A 459 59.85 -16.29 6.72
N GLU A 460 61.16 -16.51 6.67
CA GLU A 460 61.85 -17.33 7.66
C GLU A 460 61.55 -16.78 9.06
N GLU A 461 61.37 -17.69 10.01
CA GLU A 461 61.05 -17.42 11.40
C GLU A 461 62.16 -16.58 12.06
N GLU A 462 61.97 -15.26 12.10
CA GLU A 462 62.64 -14.38 13.05
C GLU A 462 61.58 -13.71 13.95
N GLU A 463 61.73 -13.93 15.25
CA GLU A 463 60.90 -13.39 16.33
C GLU A 463 61.05 -11.87 16.42
N ASP A 464 60.32 -11.13 15.57
CA ASP A 464 60.22 -9.68 15.69
C ASP A 464 58.81 -9.28 16.15
N ASP A 465 58.78 -8.65 17.33
CA ASP A 465 57.61 -8.07 18.00
C ASP A 465 56.82 -7.12 17.09
N TYR A 466 55.85 -7.66 16.37
CA TYR A 466 54.93 -6.87 15.55
C TYR A 466 53.91 -6.13 16.44
N PHE A 467 54.20 -4.85 16.73
CA PHE A 467 53.24 -3.92 17.32
C PHE A 467 52.17 -3.55 16.29
N ASP A 468 50.98 -4.15 16.39
CA ASP A 468 49.78 -3.62 15.73
C ASP A 468 49.50 -2.19 16.25
N PRO A 469 49.34 -1.16 15.38
CA PRO A 469 48.84 0.12 15.81
C PRO A 469 47.35 -0.04 16.12
N VAL A 470 47.07 -0.35 17.39
CA VAL A 470 45.71 -0.37 17.95
C VAL A 470 45.05 0.97 17.62
N TYR A 471 44.05 0.93 16.74
CA TYR A 471 43.06 1.99 16.60
C TYR A 471 42.42 2.22 17.97
N LYS A 472 42.98 3.16 18.76
CA LYS A 472 42.36 3.62 20.00
C LYS A 472 41.09 4.36 19.62
N LYS A 473 39.94 3.70 19.73
CA LYS A 473 38.63 4.37 19.69
C LYS A 473 38.69 5.55 20.68
N PRO A 474 38.24 6.76 20.30
CA PRO A 474 38.23 7.89 21.20
C PRO A 474 37.39 7.54 22.43
N GLN A 475 38.02 7.57 23.61
CA GLN A 475 37.33 7.38 24.87
C GLN A 475 36.59 8.67 25.18
N PHE A 476 35.29 8.71 24.90
CA PHE A 476 34.43 9.72 25.50
C PHE A 476 34.42 9.52 27.03
N PRO A 477 34.41 10.60 27.84
CA PRO A 477 34.26 10.49 29.28
C PRO A 477 32.99 9.69 29.60
N ARG A 478 33.16 8.49 30.16
CA ARG A 478 32.03 7.62 30.51
C ARG A 478 31.38 8.14 31.78
N ASP A 479 30.14 8.59 31.64
CA ASP A 479 29.27 8.91 32.77
C ASP A 479 29.03 7.63 33.61
N PRO A 480 29.45 7.57 34.89
CA PRO A 480 29.56 6.32 35.65
C PRO A 480 28.23 5.60 35.92
N ARG A 481 27.09 6.26 35.69
CA ARG A 481 25.74 5.67 35.82
C ARG A 481 25.24 5.01 34.53
N ASN A 482 25.63 5.51 33.35
CA ASN A 482 25.09 5.05 32.06
C ASN A 482 25.93 3.96 31.38
N SER A 483 27.09 3.60 31.97
CA SER A 483 28.05 2.62 31.42
C SER A 483 27.87 1.19 31.92
N ARG A 484 26.86 0.90 32.76
CA ARG A 484 26.54 -0.47 33.20
C ARG A 484 25.77 -1.23 32.12
N VAL A 485 26.47 -1.52 31.02
CA VAL A 485 26.00 -2.55 30.08
C VAL A 485 26.13 -3.90 30.78
N PRO A 486 25.12 -4.77 30.74
CA PRO A 486 25.27 -6.14 31.22
C PRO A 486 26.48 -6.79 30.56
N GLU A 487 27.37 -7.35 31.36
CA GLU A 487 28.62 -7.93 30.87
C GLU A 487 28.31 -9.10 29.94
N ARG A 488 29.01 -9.14 28.80
CA ARG A 488 28.83 -10.20 27.82
C ARG A 488 29.34 -11.54 28.39
N PRO A 489 28.78 -12.67 27.96
CA PRO A 489 29.33 -13.99 28.27
C PRO A 489 30.82 -14.07 27.91
N LEU A 490 31.60 -14.73 28.76
CA LEU A 490 33.05 -14.81 28.62
C LEU A 490 33.42 -15.92 27.61
N GLU A 491 33.93 -15.51 26.45
CA GLU A 491 34.47 -16.42 25.44
C GLU A 491 35.96 -16.67 25.73
N GLY A 492 36.40 -17.94 25.73
CA GLY A 492 37.80 -18.31 25.96
C GLY A 492 38.11 -18.80 27.38
N ARG A 493 39.38 -18.70 27.79
CA ARG A 493 39.89 -19.25 29.07
C ARG A 493 39.28 -18.49 30.26
N GLY A 494 38.70 -19.21 31.21
CA GLY A 494 38.11 -18.62 32.41
C GLY A 494 39.10 -17.74 33.19
N LYS A 495 38.64 -16.56 33.61
CA LYS A 495 39.41 -15.58 34.40
C LYS A 495 38.50 -14.95 35.47
N ASN A 496 39.09 -14.54 36.60
CA ASN A 496 38.40 -13.88 37.72
C ASN A 496 37.21 -14.68 38.30
N GLY A 497 37.38 -16.00 38.44
CA GLY A 497 36.35 -16.88 39.03
C GLY A 497 35.18 -17.22 38.09
N ARG A 498 35.23 -16.79 36.82
CA ARG A 498 34.23 -17.14 35.80
C ARG A 498 34.73 -18.28 34.92
N ILE A 499 33.85 -19.25 34.69
CA ILE A 499 34.10 -20.35 33.75
C ILE A 499 33.82 -19.82 32.34
N GLY A 500 34.86 -19.78 31.51
CA GLY A 500 34.72 -19.41 30.09
C GLY A 500 34.40 -20.63 29.23
N ARG A 501 33.74 -20.40 28.08
CA ARG A 501 33.50 -21.45 27.09
C ARG A 501 34.77 -21.69 26.27
N SER A 502 35.37 -22.86 26.42
CA SER A 502 36.50 -23.31 25.61
C SER A 502 36.01 -24.08 24.39
N ALA A 503 36.67 -23.93 23.24
CA ALA A 503 36.31 -24.59 21.99
C ALA A 503 36.36 -26.13 22.07
N LEU A 504 37.08 -26.69 23.05
CA LEU A 504 37.19 -28.14 23.28
C LEU A 504 36.08 -28.70 24.18
N GLN A 505 35.22 -27.88 24.78
CA GLN A 505 34.11 -28.36 25.61
C GLN A 505 33.14 -29.31 24.90
N PRO A 506 32.72 -29.08 23.64
CA PRO A 506 31.83 -30.01 22.94
C PRO A 506 32.51 -31.36 22.72
N LEU A 507 33.81 -31.34 22.41
CA LEU A 507 34.62 -32.52 22.13
C LEU A 507 34.88 -33.35 23.41
N VAL A 508 35.04 -32.70 24.56
CA VAL A 508 35.11 -33.38 25.87
C VAL A 508 33.76 -33.98 26.27
N ALA A 509 32.64 -33.30 25.96
CA ALA A 509 31.31 -33.84 26.20
C ALA A 509 31.03 -35.08 25.33
N GLU A 510 31.53 -35.09 24.10
CA GLU A 510 31.43 -36.24 23.18
C GLU A 510 32.35 -37.40 23.59
N LEU A 511 33.56 -37.10 24.11
CA LEU A 511 34.45 -38.12 24.69
C LEU A 511 33.90 -38.73 25.99
N TRP A 512 32.98 -38.06 26.67
CA TRP A 512 32.32 -38.53 27.89
C TRP A 512 30.91 -39.04 27.54
N GLU A 513 30.83 -40.05 26.67
CA GLU A 513 29.60 -40.76 26.29
C GLU A 513 28.94 -41.58 27.44
N GLY A 514 29.43 -41.45 28.67
CA GLY A 514 28.83 -42.06 29.85
C GLY A 514 27.88 -41.09 30.54
N ASP A 515 26.62 -41.49 30.73
CA ASP A 515 25.69 -40.82 31.66
C ASP A 515 26.20 -41.04 33.10
N LEU A 516 27.23 -40.27 33.47
CA LEU A 516 27.85 -40.23 34.80
C LEU A 516 27.02 -39.42 35.80
N ARG A 517 25.78 -39.04 35.43
CA ARG A 517 24.74 -38.87 36.44
C ARG A 517 24.48 -40.26 36.98
N ALA A 518 25.22 -40.63 38.02
CA ALA A 518 25.05 -41.88 38.74
C ALA A 518 23.55 -42.15 38.88
N GLU A 519 23.05 -43.21 38.23
CA GLU A 519 21.71 -43.74 38.52
C GLU A 519 21.63 -43.79 40.05
N ASP A 520 20.63 -43.13 40.65
CA ASP A 520 20.46 -43.15 42.09
C ASP A 520 20.48 -44.63 42.52
N PRO A 521 21.34 -45.06 43.46
CA PRO A 521 21.49 -46.48 43.80
C PRO A 521 20.14 -47.17 44.06
N ARG A 522 19.13 -46.41 44.50
CA ARG A 522 17.77 -46.90 44.66
C ARG A 522 17.08 -47.24 43.35
N GLU A 523 17.14 -46.36 42.35
CA GLU A 523 16.52 -46.55 41.04
C GLU A 523 17.20 -47.71 40.28
N ALA A 524 18.53 -47.76 40.35
CA ALA A 524 19.32 -48.86 39.81
C ALA A 524 18.90 -50.21 40.42
N LEU A 525 18.74 -50.31 41.75
CA LEU A 525 18.29 -51.53 42.41
C LEU A 525 16.85 -51.93 42.03
N LEU A 526 15.95 -50.95 41.89
CA LEU A 526 14.54 -51.18 41.56
C LEU A 526 14.37 -51.75 40.14
N LYS A 527 15.15 -51.25 39.17
CA LYS A 527 15.20 -51.74 37.78
C LYS A 527 15.54 -53.24 37.69
N TYR A 528 16.32 -53.77 38.63
CA TYR A 528 16.68 -55.19 38.67
C TYR A 528 15.78 -56.02 39.60
N ALA A 529 14.90 -55.41 40.40
CA ALA A 529 14.02 -56.13 41.34
C ALA A 529 13.06 -57.09 40.63
N ASP A 530 12.42 -56.64 39.54
CA ASP A 530 11.50 -57.47 38.75
C ASP A 530 12.21 -58.64 38.05
N LYS A 531 13.44 -58.41 37.59
CA LYS A 531 14.28 -59.45 36.99
C LYS A 531 14.70 -60.49 38.03
N ALA A 532 15.07 -60.05 39.23
CA ALA A 532 15.42 -60.94 40.33
C ALA A 532 14.25 -61.78 40.84
N GLN A 533 13.01 -61.27 40.78
CA GLN A 533 11.80 -62.04 41.10
C GLN A 533 11.47 -63.08 40.02
N LYS A 534 11.63 -62.72 38.74
CA LYS A 534 11.26 -63.60 37.60
C LYS A 534 12.26 -64.73 37.35
N ASP A 535 13.57 -64.49 37.55
CA ASP A 535 14.63 -65.51 37.37
C ASP A 535 15.62 -65.50 38.56
N PRO A 536 15.26 -66.09 39.73
CA PRO A 536 16.08 -66.10 40.93
C PRO A 536 17.23 -67.12 40.82
N ARG A 537 18.26 -66.81 40.03
CA ARG A 537 19.41 -67.72 39.83
C ARG A 537 20.22 -67.97 41.10
N PHE A 538 20.39 -66.96 41.95
CA PHE A 538 21.24 -67.03 43.14
C PHE A 538 20.47 -67.22 44.46
N THR A 539 19.17 -66.90 44.50
CA THR A 539 18.33 -66.96 45.71
C THR A 539 17.38 -68.16 45.76
N SER A 540 17.34 -68.98 44.70
CA SER A 540 16.47 -70.16 44.58
C SER A 540 16.55 -71.13 45.77
N VAL A 541 17.74 -71.36 46.32
CA VAL A 541 17.99 -72.27 47.44
C VAL A 541 17.33 -71.78 48.75
N TYR A 542 17.10 -70.47 48.87
CA TYR A 542 16.58 -69.82 50.09
C TYR A 542 15.11 -69.41 49.99
N ALA A 543 14.37 -69.87 48.97
CA ALA A 543 12.98 -69.49 48.73
C ALA A 543 12.05 -69.68 49.95
N LYS A 544 12.34 -70.66 50.82
CA LYS A 544 11.55 -70.95 52.03
C LYS A 544 11.90 -70.08 53.23
N THR A 545 13.14 -69.56 53.29
CA THR A 545 13.68 -68.83 54.46
C THR A 545 13.87 -67.34 54.19
N GLN A 546 13.52 -66.86 52.99
CA GLN A 546 13.75 -65.48 52.61
C GLN A 546 12.80 -64.52 53.36
N PRO A 547 13.32 -63.46 53.99
CA PRO A 547 12.49 -62.48 54.68
C PRO A 547 11.60 -61.72 53.68
N LYS A 548 10.35 -61.47 54.06
CA LYS A 548 9.43 -60.65 53.26
C LYS A 548 9.83 -59.18 53.40
N THR A 549 10.06 -58.49 52.28
CA THR A 549 10.37 -57.06 52.27
C THR A 549 9.15 -56.26 52.68
N ILE A 550 9.25 -55.48 53.76
CA ILE A 550 8.20 -54.57 54.22
C ILE A 550 8.56 -53.17 53.71
N PHE A 551 7.79 -52.66 52.76
CA PHE A 551 7.95 -51.29 52.28
C PHE A 551 7.20 -50.32 53.19
N ALA A 552 7.75 -49.12 53.35
CA ALA A 552 7.00 -48.00 53.94
C ALA A 552 5.79 -47.70 53.04
N LYS A 553 4.61 -47.58 53.63
CA LYS A 553 3.42 -47.13 52.89
C LYS A 553 3.61 -45.65 52.57
N GLU A 554 3.43 -45.25 51.32
CA GLU A 554 3.45 -43.83 50.95
C GLU A 554 2.31 -43.12 51.67
N ASP A 555 2.63 -42.02 52.37
CA ASP A 555 1.62 -41.11 52.87
C ASP A 555 0.93 -40.46 51.66
N PRO A 556 -0.41 -40.30 51.70
CA PRO A 556 -1.13 -39.67 50.60
C PRO A 556 -0.57 -38.25 50.35
N PRO A 557 -0.51 -37.80 49.09
CA PRO A 557 0.05 -36.49 48.76
C PRO A 557 -0.71 -35.42 49.53
N ASN A 558 0.00 -34.62 50.33
CA ASN A 558 -0.55 -33.43 50.96
C ASN A 558 -1.02 -32.48 49.86
N GLU A 559 -2.33 -32.47 49.60
CA GLU A 559 -3.01 -31.37 48.92
C GLU A 559 -2.74 -30.10 49.74
N THR A 560 -1.80 -29.29 49.26
CA THR A 560 -1.50 -27.98 49.86
C THR A 560 -2.00 -26.88 48.92
N GLN A 561 -2.69 -25.94 49.55
CA GLN A 561 -3.40 -24.77 49.04
C GLN A 561 -2.51 -23.76 48.33
#